data_AF-A0A960JE53-F1
#
_entry.id   AF-A0A960JE53-F1
#
_cell.length_a   1.000
_cell.length_b   1.000
_cell.length_c   1.000
_cell.angle_alpha   90.00
_cell.angle_beta   90.00
_cell.angle_gamma   90.00
#
_symmetry.space_group_name_H-M   'P 1'
#
loop_
_entity.id
_entity.type
_entity.pdbx_description
1 polymer ?
#
loop_
_entity_poly.entity_id
_entity_poly.type
_entity_poly.pdbx_seq_one_letter_code
_entity_poly.pdbx_strand_id
1 'polypeptide(L)'
;MKSAPAAQVNRPIEERLDILTEMYGKCEQGDLIEATKRISKRLGGERTKMAIDLIGKGEIREACRIILDYYDRSYRIDRVRTSLTEFEIGGLSADQAAALLIKSKSAIPPKTVTSAKV
;
A
#
# COMPACT_ATOMS: atom_id res chain seq x y z
N MET A 1 14.99 16.91 1.14
CA MET A 1 14.62 15.67 1.86
C MET A 1 15.14 14.39 1.17
N LYS A 2 16.33 14.35 0.54
CA LYS A 2 16.81 13.17 -0.20
C LYS A 2 17.77 12.24 0.58
N SER A 3 18.14 12.61 1.81
CA SER A 3 19.20 11.92 2.58
C SER A 3 18.71 11.26 3.88
N ALA A 4 17.41 11.27 4.14
CA ALA A 4 16.87 10.66 5.36
C ALA A 4 16.92 9.12 5.24
N PRO A 5 17.24 8.40 6.34
CA PRO A 5 17.09 6.96 6.41
C PRO A 5 15.68 6.53 6.02
N ALA A 6 15.56 5.42 5.31
CA ALA A 6 14.28 4.88 4.91
C ALA A 6 14.26 3.38 5.11
N ALA A 7 13.11 2.90 5.56
CA ALA A 7 12.84 1.50 5.76
C ALA A 7 11.56 1.12 5.01
N GLN A 8 11.48 -0.14 4.66
CA GLN A 8 10.31 -0.75 4.08
C GLN A 8 9.55 -1.47 5.19
N VAL A 9 8.26 -1.16 5.31
CA VAL A 9 7.38 -1.83 6.25
C VAL A 9 6.43 -2.71 5.44
N ASN A 10 6.35 -3.97 5.83
CA ASN A 10 5.50 -4.97 5.22
C ASN A 10 4.48 -5.46 6.25
N ARG A 11 3.24 -5.61 5.78
CA ARG A 11 2.14 -6.23 6.53
C ARG A 11 1.45 -7.23 5.59
N PRO A 12 1.06 -8.42 6.09
CA PRO A 12 0.39 -9.41 5.26
C PRO A 12 -0.80 -8.84 4.50
N ILE A 13 -1.05 -9.36 3.30
CA ILE A 13 -2.15 -8.88 2.43
C ILE A 13 -3.50 -8.96 3.15
N GLU A 14 -3.78 -10.04 3.87
CA GLU A 14 -5.07 -10.22 4.55
C GLU A 14 -5.31 -9.17 5.63
N GLU A 15 -4.31 -8.86 6.46
CA GLU A 15 -4.42 -7.80 7.47
C GLU A 15 -4.62 -6.41 6.83
N ARG A 16 -3.96 -6.15 5.69
CA ARG A 16 -4.17 -4.90 4.96
C ARG A 16 -5.58 -4.82 4.38
N LEU A 17 -6.12 -5.92 3.88
CA LEU A 17 -7.49 -5.99 3.41
C LEU A 17 -8.49 -5.83 4.55
N ASP A 18 -8.24 -6.40 5.74
CA ASP A 18 -9.08 -6.20 6.93
C ASP A 18 -9.16 -4.72 7.28
N ILE A 19 -8.01 -4.06 7.40
CA ILE A 19 -7.91 -2.63 7.72
C ILE A 19 -8.62 -1.77 6.66
N LEU A 20 -8.36 -2.02 5.37
CA LEU A 20 -9.00 -1.27 4.29
C LEU A 20 -10.51 -1.49 4.26
N THR A 21 -10.98 -2.71 4.48
CA THR A 21 -12.41 -3.03 4.52
C THR A 21 -13.08 -2.36 5.71
N GLU A 22 -12.43 -2.33 6.88
CA GLU A 22 -12.95 -1.64 8.06
C GLU A 22 -13.07 -0.13 7.85
N MET A 23 -12.06 0.49 7.21
CA MET A 23 -12.04 1.93 6.95
C MET A 23 -13.01 2.33 5.85
N TYR A 24 -12.97 1.65 4.71
CA TYR A 24 -13.72 2.03 3.51
C TYR A 24 -15.10 1.38 3.41
N GLY A 25 -15.35 0.27 4.11
CA GLY A 25 -16.65 -0.40 4.12
C GLY A 25 -17.76 0.41 4.76
N LYS A 26 -17.42 1.50 5.46
CA LYS A 26 -18.36 2.45 6.05
C LYS A 26 -18.64 3.67 5.16
N CYS A 27 -17.95 3.79 4.03
CA CYS A 27 -18.13 4.90 3.09
C CYS A 27 -19.33 4.66 2.17
N GLU A 28 -19.91 5.75 1.66
CA GLU A 28 -20.92 5.68 0.62
C GLU A 28 -20.36 5.01 -0.64
N GLN A 29 -21.11 4.05 -1.20
CA GLN A 29 -20.67 3.31 -2.38
C GLN A 29 -20.39 4.22 -3.58
N GLY A 30 -21.20 5.29 -3.75
CA GLY A 30 -21.01 6.28 -4.80
C GLY A 30 -19.64 6.96 -4.72
N ASP A 31 -19.20 7.33 -3.51
CA ASP A 31 -17.90 7.96 -3.29
C ASP A 31 -16.74 7.02 -3.62
N LEU A 32 -16.86 5.74 -3.25
CA LEU A 32 -15.87 4.71 -3.59
C LEU A 32 -15.79 4.46 -5.10
N ILE A 33 -16.94 4.45 -5.79
CA ILE A 33 -16.99 4.30 -7.25
C ILE A 33 -16.31 5.50 -7.93
N GLU A 34 -16.63 6.73 -7.52
CA GLU A 34 -16.01 7.93 -8.09
C GLU A 34 -14.50 7.97 -7.80
N ALA A 35 -14.08 7.58 -6.60
CA ALA A 35 -12.67 7.44 -6.27
C ALA A 35 -11.97 6.41 -7.17
N THR A 36 -12.60 5.27 -7.43
CA THR A 36 -12.08 4.21 -8.31
C THR A 36 -11.97 4.69 -9.76
N LYS A 37 -12.96 5.45 -10.26
CA LYS A 37 -12.92 6.04 -11.61
C LYS A 37 -11.74 7.00 -11.80
N ARG A 38 -11.38 7.79 -10.78
CA ARG A 38 -10.24 8.73 -10.86
C ARG A 38 -8.90 8.04 -11.14
N ILE A 39 -8.73 6.79 -10.70
CA ILE A 39 -7.50 6.02 -10.92
C ILE A 39 -7.60 5.04 -12.11
N SER A 40 -8.72 5.04 -12.84
CA SER A 40 -9.03 4.07 -13.90
C SER A 40 -7.94 3.91 -14.97
N LYS A 41 -7.34 5.02 -15.42
CA LYS A 41 -6.23 4.99 -16.40
C LYS A 41 -5.03 4.18 -15.91
N ARG A 42 -4.77 4.20 -14.60
CA ARG A 42 -3.62 3.51 -13.99
C ARG A 42 -3.98 2.07 -13.59
N LEU A 43 -5.22 1.85 -13.14
CA LEU A 43 -5.74 0.55 -12.74
C LEU A 43 -5.99 -0.36 -13.96
N GLY A 44 -6.36 0.22 -15.10
CA GLY A 44 -6.77 -0.48 -16.33
C GLY A 44 -8.29 -0.64 -16.41
N GLY A 45 -8.84 -0.60 -17.64
CA GLY A 45 -10.29 -0.55 -17.86
C GLY A 45 -11.05 -1.75 -17.29
N GLU A 46 -10.55 -2.97 -17.53
CA GLU A 46 -11.17 -4.21 -17.04
C GLU A 46 -11.18 -4.27 -15.50
N ARG A 47 -10.03 -4.05 -14.85
CA ARG A 47 -9.92 -4.01 -13.39
C ARG A 47 -10.79 -2.92 -12.77
N THR A 48 -10.89 -1.75 -13.43
CA THR A 48 -11.76 -0.66 -12.98
C THR A 48 -13.22 -1.09 -12.98
N LYS A 49 -13.68 -1.70 -14.08
CA LYS A 49 -15.06 -2.19 -14.19
C LYS A 49 -15.36 -3.23 -13.11
N MET A 50 -14.48 -4.22 -12.94
CA MET A 50 -14.62 -5.25 -11.91
C MET A 50 -14.69 -4.67 -10.50
N ALA A 51 -13.81 -3.71 -10.17
CA ALA A 51 -13.81 -3.08 -8.85
C ALA A 51 -15.10 -2.28 -8.60
N ILE A 52 -15.60 -1.54 -9.59
CA ILE A 52 -16.88 -0.80 -9.49
C ILE A 52 -18.06 -1.77 -9.30
N ASP A 53 -18.09 -2.87 -10.07
CA ASP A 53 -19.16 -3.87 -9.97
C ASP A 53 -19.16 -4.53 -8.58
N LEU A 54 -18.00 -4.77 -7.98
CA LEU A 54 -17.88 -5.30 -6.62
C LEU A 54 -18.33 -4.29 -5.57
N ILE A 55 -17.94 -3.01 -5.71
CA ILE A 55 -18.39 -1.94 -4.80
C ILE A 55 -19.91 -1.82 -4.81
N GLY A 56 -20.53 -1.84 -6.00
CA GLY A 56 -21.99 -1.77 -6.14
C GLY A 56 -22.74 -2.97 -5.55
N LYS A 57 -22.05 -4.12 -5.38
CA LYS A 57 -22.59 -5.31 -4.70
C LYS A 57 -22.33 -5.32 -3.20
N GLY A 58 -21.60 -4.33 -2.66
CA GLY A 58 -21.15 -4.33 -1.27
C GLY A 58 -19.97 -5.26 -0.99
N GLU A 59 -19.35 -5.82 -2.03
CA GLU A 59 -18.19 -6.73 -1.94
C GLU A 59 -16.89 -5.93 -1.77
N ILE A 60 -16.83 -5.11 -0.71
CA ILE A 60 -15.78 -4.10 -0.51
C ILE A 60 -14.39 -4.72 -0.38
N ARG A 61 -14.27 -5.87 0.32
CA ARG A 61 -12.98 -6.55 0.49
C ARG A 61 -12.35 -6.94 -0.85
N GLU A 62 -13.16 -7.49 -1.76
CA GLU A 62 -12.70 -7.90 -3.09
C GLU A 62 -12.36 -6.69 -3.96
N ALA A 63 -13.15 -5.61 -3.89
CA ALA A 63 -12.81 -4.36 -4.55
C ALA A 63 -11.46 -3.79 -4.04
N CYS A 64 -11.25 -3.79 -2.71
CA CYS A 64 -9.99 -3.40 -2.10
C CYS A 64 -8.83 -4.26 -2.58
N ARG A 65 -9.01 -5.58 -2.76
CA ARG A 65 -7.98 -6.48 -3.28
C ARG A 65 -7.52 -6.08 -4.68
N ILE A 66 -8.45 -5.77 -5.59
CA ILE A 66 -8.13 -5.32 -6.95
C ILE A 66 -7.34 -4.00 -6.93
N ILE A 67 -7.80 -3.05 -6.12
CA ILE A 67 -7.19 -1.72 -6.03
C ILE A 67 -5.81 -1.79 -5.35
N LEU A 68 -5.69 -2.58 -4.28
CA LEU A 68 -4.45 -2.75 -3.53
C LEU A 68 -3.36 -3.42 -4.35
N ASP A 69 -3.69 -4.41 -5.19
CA ASP A 69 -2.74 -5.03 -6.12
C ASP A 69 -2.09 -4.00 -7.06
N TYR A 70 -2.84 -3.00 -7.52
CA TYR A 70 -2.27 -1.91 -8.32
C TYR A 70 -1.25 -1.08 -7.52
N TYR A 71 -1.58 -0.70 -6.29
CA TYR A 71 -0.68 0.08 -5.45
C TYR A 71 0.58 -0.70 -5.03
N ASP A 72 0.43 -1.98 -4.68
CA ASP A 72 1.56 -2.86 -4.32
C ASP A 72 2.56 -2.97 -5.48
N ARG A 73 2.08 -3.14 -6.71
CA ARG A 73 2.93 -3.15 -7.91
C ARG A 73 3.62 -1.81 -8.13
N SER A 74 2.89 -0.70 -8.00
CA SER A 74 3.47 0.64 -8.18
C SER A 74 4.57 0.92 -7.15
N TYR A 75 4.36 0.58 -5.88
CA TYR A 75 5.34 0.79 -4.82
C TYR A 75 6.53 -0.18 -4.92
N ARG A 76 6.34 -1.40 -5.45
CA ARG A 76 7.45 -2.34 -5.69
C ARG A 76 8.45 -1.81 -6.72
N ILE A 77 8.00 -1.09 -7.75
CA ILE A 77 8.91 -0.50 -8.75
C ILE A 77 9.88 0.50 -8.11
N ASP A 78 9.37 1.33 -7.18
CA ASP A 78 10.21 2.28 -6.44
C ASP A 78 11.18 1.59 -5.47
N ARG A 79 10.75 0.44 -4.89
CA ARG A 79 11.59 -0.39 -3.99
C ARG A 79 12.77 -1.02 -4.72
N VAL A 80 12.60 -1.57 -5.92
CA VAL A 80 13.71 -2.18 -6.69
C VAL A 80 14.84 -1.17 -6.97
N ARG A 81 14.52 0.13 -7.05
CA ARG A 81 15.49 1.20 -7.28
C ARG A 81 16.29 1.60 -6.03
N THR A 82 15.89 1.13 -4.84
CA THR A 82 16.51 1.51 -3.56
C THR A 82 16.61 0.30 -2.63
N SER A 83 17.83 -0.11 -2.23
CA SER A 83 17.97 -1.15 -1.19
C SER A 83 17.52 -0.58 0.16
N LEU A 84 16.38 -1.05 0.67
CA LEU A 84 15.79 -0.63 1.95
C LEU A 84 15.79 -1.79 2.94
N THR A 85 16.06 -1.51 4.21
CA THR A 85 15.85 -2.47 5.30
C THR A 85 14.36 -2.78 5.43
N GLU A 86 13.98 -4.05 5.35
CA GLU A 86 12.60 -4.51 5.46
C GLU A 86 12.23 -4.88 6.90
N PHE A 87 11.03 -4.51 7.32
CA PHE A 87 10.44 -4.85 8.61
C PHE A 87 9.05 -5.46 8.41
N GLU A 88 8.87 -6.70 8.83
CA GLU A 88 7.56 -7.33 8.93
C GLU A 88 6.89 -6.90 10.24
N ILE A 89 5.68 -6.32 10.14
CA ILE A 89 4.92 -5.81 11.28
C ILE A 89 3.54 -6.47 11.42
N GLY A 90 3.34 -7.61 10.77
CA GLY A 90 2.11 -8.39 10.89
C GLY A 90 1.77 -8.69 12.36
N GLY A 91 0.50 -8.59 12.72
CA GLY A 91 0.00 -8.80 14.08
C GLY A 91 0.40 -7.74 15.12
N LEU A 92 1.21 -6.74 14.77
CA LEU A 92 1.58 -5.66 15.69
C LEU A 92 0.58 -4.52 15.64
N SER A 93 0.29 -3.92 16.80
CA SER A 93 -0.38 -2.62 16.89
C SER A 93 0.51 -1.50 16.32
N ALA A 94 -0.07 -0.33 16.04
CA ALA A 94 0.68 0.83 15.58
C ALA A 94 1.81 1.21 16.56
N ASP A 95 1.53 1.18 17.87
CA ASP A 95 2.51 1.51 18.91
C ASP A 95 3.64 0.47 19.00
N GLN A 96 3.31 -0.82 18.89
CA GLN A 96 4.30 -1.89 18.89
C GLN A 96 5.21 -1.83 17.66
N ALA A 97 4.62 -1.59 16.48
CA ALA A 97 5.37 -1.40 15.25
C ALA A 97 6.28 -0.16 15.33
N ALA A 98 5.77 0.95 15.88
CA ALA A 98 6.57 2.16 16.09
C ALA A 98 7.74 1.91 17.04
N ALA A 99 7.52 1.25 18.18
CA ALA A 99 8.57 0.90 19.13
C ALA A 99 9.66 0.02 18.50
N LEU A 100 9.27 -0.97 17.69
CA LEU A 100 10.19 -1.82 16.94
C LEU A 100 11.05 -1.01 15.95
N LEU A 101 10.45 -0.08 15.22
CA LEU A 101 11.16 0.77 14.25
C LEU A 101 12.12 1.74 14.95
N ILE A 102 11.72 2.32 16.08
CA ILE A 102 12.57 3.22 16.88
C ILE A 102 13.77 2.47 17.46
N LYS A 103 13.57 1.25 18.00
CA LYS A 103 14.64 0.40 18.50
C LYS A 103 15.63 0.02 17.40
N SER A 104 15.11 -0.20 16.20
CA SER A 104 15.88 -0.56 15.00
C SER A 104 16.50 0.64 14.27
N LYS A 105 16.37 1.87 14.79
CA LYS A 105 16.80 3.11 14.13
C LYS A 105 18.28 3.10 13.71
N SER A 106 19.16 2.48 14.50
CA SER A 106 20.60 2.36 14.20
C SER A 106 20.91 1.40 13.04
N ALA A 107 19.94 0.56 12.63
CA ALA A 107 20.07 -0.44 11.57
C ALA A 107 19.48 0.03 10.22
N ILE A 108 18.98 1.26 10.14
CA ILE A 108 18.43 1.84 8.90
C ILE A 108 19.51 2.74 8.28
N PRO A 109 20.25 2.28 7.26
CA PRO A 109 21.27 3.11 6.64
C PRO A 109 20.62 4.31 5.91
N PRO A 110 21.36 5.42 5.73
CA PRO A 110 20.91 6.51 4.88
C PRO A 110 20.71 6.00 3.45
N LYS A 111 19.65 6.45 2.78
CA LYS A 111 19.35 6.10 1.39
C LYS A 111 20.57 6.35 0.49
N THR A 112 21.12 5.30 -0.10
CA THR A 112 22.05 5.42 -1.23
C THR A 112 21.23 5.48 -2.51
N VAL A 113 21.14 6.68 -3.10
CA VAL A 113 20.58 6.81 -4.45
C VAL A 113 21.65 6.32 -5.41
N THR A 114 21.50 5.12 -5.97
CA THR A 114 22.30 4.71 -7.11
C THR A 114 21.87 5.57 -8.29
N SER A 115 22.65 6.61 -8.57
CA SER A 115 22.56 7.36 -9.81
C SER A 115 22.80 6.37 -10.95
N ALA A 116 21.74 5.96 -11.64
CA ALA A 116 21.87 5.30 -12.93
C ALA A 116 22.64 6.28 -13.82
N LYS A 117 23.86 5.90 -14.20
CA LYS A 117 24.73 6.65 -15.10
C LYS A 117 23.97 6.82 -16.42
N VAL A 118 23.82 8.09 -16.83
CA VAL A 118 23.26 8.52 -18.12
C VAL A 118 23.99 7.87 -19.28
#